data_AF-A0A519VZ74-F1
#
_entry.id   AF-A0A519VZ74-F1
#
_cell.length_a   1.000
_cell.length_b   1.000
_cell.length_c   1.000
_cell.angle_alpha   90.00
_cell.angle_beta   90.00
_cell.angle_gamma   90.00
#
_symmetry.space_group_name_H-M   'P 1'
#
loop_
_entity.id
_entity.type
_entity.pdbx_description
1 polymer ?
#
loop_
_entity_poly.entity_id
_entity_poly.type
_entity_poly.pdbx_seq_one_letter_code
_entity_poly.pdbx_strand_id
1 'polypeptide(L)'
;MNHKAKILQLSLLFLLMISFQACKKDAISVKKEKYYHERIDNPTGGWITQGMGLRMGRRGAATLIEGGDMASEGSYRINGDKIILKVPGHKTIRFRIISEQEIHADSGEILFLSSNE
;
A
#
# COMPACT_ATOMS: atom_id res chain seq x y z
N MET A 1 -0.96 -47.90 -26.24
CA MET A 1 -0.67 -46.76 -25.33
C MET A 1 -2.00 -46.09 -24.97
N ASN A 2 -2.43 -46.16 -23.71
CA ASN A 2 -3.82 -45.90 -23.31
C ASN A 2 -4.22 -44.41 -23.45
N HIS A 3 -5.18 -44.10 -24.32
CA HIS A 3 -5.71 -42.74 -24.54
C HIS A 3 -6.19 -42.06 -23.25
N LYS A 4 -6.71 -42.84 -22.29
CA LYS A 4 -7.15 -42.35 -20.97
C LYS A 4 -6.00 -41.77 -20.14
N ALA A 5 -4.80 -42.37 -20.22
CA ALA A 5 -3.63 -41.89 -19.48
C ALA A 5 -3.11 -40.56 -20.04
N LYS A 6 -3.18 -40.39 -21.37
CA LYS A 6 -2.81 -39.12 -22.03
C LYS A 6 -3.76 -37.98 -21.68
N ILE A 7 -5.08 -38.25 -21.63
CA ILE A 7 -6.09 -37.25 -21.24
C ILE A 7 -5.91 -36.85 -19.77
N LEU A 8 -5.63 -37.81 -18.88
CA LEU A 8 -5.36 -37.54 -17.48
C LEU A 8 -4.11 -36.67 -17.30
N GLN A 9 -3.01 -36.99 -18.00
CA GLN A 9 -1.80 -36.15 -18.01
C GLN A 9 -2.06 -34.74 -18.56
N LEU A 10 -2.86 -34.61 -19.61
CA LEU A 10 -3.20 -33.31 -20.19
C LEU A 10 -4.00 -32.45 -19.22
N SER A 11 -4.98 -33.05 -18.52
CA SER A 11 -5.80 -32.36 -17.52
C SER A 11 -4.98 -31.90 -16.31
N LEU A 12 -4.01 -32.71 -15.86
CA LEU A 12 -3.15 -32.37 -14.75
C LEU A 12 -2.18 -31.23 -15.09
N LEU A 13 -1.64 -31.22 -16.31
CA LEU A 13 -0.79 -30.14 -16.81
C LEU A 13 -1.57 -28.82 -16.93
N PHE A 14 -2.84 -28.90 -17.36
CA PHE A 14 -3.72 -27.73 -17.46
C PHE A 14 -4.06 -27.16 -16.08
N LEU A 15 -4.35 -28.02 -15.09
CA LEU A 15 -4.59 -27.61 -13.71
C LEU A 15 -3.37 -26.92 -13.08
N LEU A 16 -2.17 -27.45 -13.38
CA LEU A 16 -0.90 -26.86 -12.92
C LEU A 16 -0.70 -25.45 -13.51
N MET A 17 -0.97 -25.25 -14.80
CA MET A 17 -0.83 -23.94 -15.46
C MET A 17 -1.77 -22.86 -14.88
N ILE A 18 -2.98 -23.24 -14.47
CA ILE A 18 -3.96 -22.29 -13.87
C ILE A 18 -3.50 -21.85 -12.47
N SER A 19 -2.80 -22.72 -11.73
CA SER A 19 -2.31 -22.38 -10.38
C SER A 19 -1.22 -21.30 -10.36
N PHE A 20 -0.48 -21.12 -11.46
CA PHE A 20 0.56 -20.08 -11.56
C PHE A 20 0.03 -18.67 -11.86
N GLN A 21 -1.22 -18.54 -12.35
CA GLN A 21 -1.84 -17.23 -12.60
C GLN A 21 -2.39 -16.57 -11.32
N ALA A 22 -2.62 -17.33 -10.25
CA ALA A 22 -3.20 -16.81 -9.00
C ALA A 22 -2.16 -16.14 -8.07
N CYS A 23 -0.87 -16.16 -8.41
CA CYS A 23 0.20 -15.61 -7.57
C CYS A 23 0.85 -14.35 -8.16
N LYS A 24 0.04 -13.45 -8.73
CA LYS A 24 0.45 -12.06 -8.99
C LYS A 24 -0.58 -11.12 -8.37
N LYS A 25 -0.67 -11.14 -7.04
CA LYS A 25 -1.16 -9.97 -6.31
C LYS A 25 -0.02 -8.97 -6.43
N ASP A 26 -0.06 -8.14 -7.47
CA ASP A 26 0.95 -7.12 -7.75
C ASP A 26 1.22 -6.34 -6.47
N ALA A 27 2.34 -6.65 -5.84
CA ALA A 27 2.85 -5.88 -4.73
C ALA A 27 3.16 -4.52 -5.32
N ILE A 28 2.45 -3.48 -4.85
CA ILE A 28 2.81 -2.09 -5.13
C ILE A 28 4.29 -1.94 -4.75
N SER A 29 5.17 -2.03 -5.74
CA SER A 29 6.58 -1.81 -5.56
C SER A 29 6.78 -0.31 -5.56
N VAL A 30 7.13 0.25 -4.41
CA VAL A 30 7.50 1.67 -4.26
C VAL A 30 8.86 1.86 -4.93
N LYS A 31 8.86 1.85 -6.27
CA LYS A 31 10.05 2.07 -7.11
C LYS A 31 10.51 3.53 -7.01
N LYS A 32 9.56 4.43 -6.83
CA LYS A 32 9.71 5.88 -6.58
C LYS A 32 9.05 6.21 -5.24
N GLU A 33 9.58 7.21 -4.55
CA GLU A 33 8.94 7.71 -3.33
C GLU A 33 7.49 8.12 -3.63
N LYS A 34 6.59 7.80 -2.71
CA LYS A 34 5.18 8.19 -2.79
C LYS A 34 4.83 9.05 -1.58
N TYR A 35 4.03 10.07 -1.82
CA TYR A 35 3.56 11.00 -0.79
C TYR A 35 2.05 10.96 -0.80
N TYR A 36 1.43 10.58 0.29
CA TYR A 36 -0.02 10.56 0.48
C TYR A 36 -0.39 11.65 1.49
N HIS A 37 -1.45 12.40 1.23
CA HIS A 37 -1.94 13.42 2.15
C HIS A 37 -3.47 13.44 2.19
N GLU A 38 -4.02 13.76 3.35
CA GLU A 38 -5.43 14.04 3.50
C GLU A 38 -5.84 15.27 2.68
N ARG A 39 -6.95 15.17 1.93
CA ARG A 39 -7.51 16.33 1.24
C ARG A 39 -8.31 17.13 2.26
N ILE A 40 -7.84 18.34 2.55
CA ILE A 40 -8.55 19.28 3.42
C ILE A 40 -9.28 20.25 2.52
N ASP A 41 -10.61 20.09 2.45
CA ASP A 41 -11.46 21.05 1.81
C ASP A 41 -11.49 22.30 2.70
N ASN A 42 -10.81 23.36 2.26
CA ASN A 42 -10.71 24.68 2.90
C ASN A 42 -9.59 24.84 3.96
N PRO A 43 -8.31 24.99 3.57
CA PRO A 43 -7.21 25.21 4.52
C PRO A 43 -7.30 26.61 5.13
N THR A 44 -7.92 26.73 6.30
CA THR A 44 -7.84 27.96 7.10
C THR A 44 -6.47 28.07 7.77
N GLY A 45 -5.51 28.67 7.05
CA GLY A 45 -4.29 29.28 7.62
C GLY A 45 -3.01 28.43 7.63
N GLY A 46 -1.93 29.01 7.09
CA GLY A 46 -0.52 28.71 7.38
C GLY A 46 0.05 27.37 6.87
N TRP A 47 1.38 27.31 6.75
CA TRP A 47 2.21 26.18 6.29
C TRP A 47 2.13 24.89 7.15
N ILE A 48 1.15 24.80 8.05
CA ILE A 48 0.96 23.66 8.92
C ILE A 48 0.13 22.63 8.14
N THR A 49 0.68 21.43 7.97
CA THR A 49 -0.06 20.26 7.48
C THR A 49 -1.22 19.98 8.45
N GLN A 50 -2.41 20.48 8.14
CA GLN A 50 -3.58 20.37 9.03
C GLN A 50 -4.19 18.96 9.07
N GLY A 51 -3.61 17.99 8.36
CA GLY A 51 -4.15 16.64 8.23
C GLY A 51 -3.05 15.60 8.09
N MET A 52 -3.47 14.34 8.01
CA MET A 52 -2.54 13.22 8.01
C MET A 52 -1.72 13.18 6.70
N GLY A 53 -0.41 12.97 6.82
CA GLY A 53 0.51 12.78 5.70
C GLY A 53 1.34 11.51 5.86
N LEU A 54 1.48 10.73 4.80
CA LEU A 54 2.33 9.54 4.76
C LEU A 54 3.30 9.62 3.58
N ARG A 55 4.58 9.72 3.90
CA ARG A 55 5.68 9.56 2.94
C ARG A 55 6.16 8.12 2.97
N MET A 56 6.14 7.46 1.82
CA MET A 56 6.68 6.11 1.62
C MET A 56 7.96 6.21 0.79
N GLY A 57 9.08 6.08 1.46
CA GLY A 57 10.41 6.09 0.86
C GLY A 57 10.78 4.74 0.23
N ARG A 58 11.91 4.72 -0.47
CA ARG A 58 12.47 3.47 -1.01
C ARG A 58 12.90 2.56 0.16
N ARG A 59 12.95 1.24 -0.10
CA ARG A 59 13.45 0.22 0.86
C ARG A 59 12.65 0.11 2.17
N GLY A 60 11.40 0.55 2.21
CA GLY A 60 10.52 0.35 3.36
C GLY A 60 10.64 1.42 4.45
N ALA A 61 11.32 2.54 4.20
CA ALA A 61 11.33 3.69 5.10
C ALA A 61 10.05 4.52 4.94
N ALA A 62 9.51 5.06 6.02
CA ALA A 62 8.35 5.95 5.97
C ALA A 62 8.47 7.11 6.95
N THR A 63 7.81 8.21 6.62
CA THR A 63 7.59 9.35 7.51
C THR A 63 6.09 9.58 7.61
N LEU A 64 5.57 9.67 8.83
CA LEU A 64 4.17 9.96 9.10
C LEU A 64 4.05 11.33 9.76
N ILE A 65 3.07 12.10 9.31
CA ILE A 65 2.60 13.33 9.95
C ILE A 65 1.16 13.02 10.37
N GLU A 66 0.88 13.00 11.66
CA GLU A 66 -0.49 12.77 12.18
C GLU A 66 -1.33 14.06 12.19
N GLY A 67 -0.72 15.19 11.83
CA GLY A 67 -1.27 16.54 11.84
C GLY A 67 -0.36 17.51 12.60
N GLY A 68 -0.41 18.79 12.27
CA GLY A 68 0.42 19.81 12.93
C GLY A 68 1.88 19.82 12.43
N ASP A 69 2.82 20.10 13.33
CA ASP A 69 4.27 20.26 13.06
C ASP A 69 5.10 19.07 13.58
N MET A 70 4.49 17.89 13.68
CA MET A 70 5.17 16.68 14.16
C MET A 70 5.25 15.62 13.07
N ALA A 71 6.47 15.21 12.78
CA ALA A 71 6.77 14.10 11.88
C ALA A 71 7.44 12.96 12.66
N SER A 72 6.95 11.74 12.45
CA SER A 72 7.48 10.53 13.04
C SER A 72 8.08 9.63 11.96
N GLU A 73 9.31 9.18 12.16
CA GLU A 73 9.97 8.25 11.26
C GLU A 73 9.61 6.80 11.62
N GLY A 74 9.51 5.96 10.60
CA GLY A 74 9.16 4.57 10.76
C GLY A 74 9.53 3.71 9.58
N SER A 75 9.03 2.47 9.63
CA SER A 75 9.16 1.52 8.53
C SER A 75 7.79 1.02 8.11
N TYR A 76 7.62 0.76 6.82
CA TYR A 76 6.39 0.20 6.29
C TYR A 76 6.63 -1.13 5.58
N ARG A 77 5.58 -1.94 5.55
CA ARG A 77 5.49 -3.14 4.71
C ARG A 77 4.15 -3.16 4.00
N ILE A 78 4.15 -3.67 2.77
CA ILE A 78 2.94 -3.85 1.97
C ILE A 78 2.61 -5.33 1.97
N ASN A 79 1.44 -5.68 2.50
CA ASN A 79 0.92 -7.04 2.57
C ASN A 79 -0.41 -7.09 1.82
N GLY A 80 -0.34 -7.34 0.51
CA GLY A 80 -1.52 -7.30 -0.34
C GLY A 80 -2.09 -5.89 -0.46
N ASP A 81 -3.34 -5.72 -0.04
CA ASP A 81 -4.10 -4.46 -0.04
C ASP A 81 -3.91 -3.65 1.25
N LYS A 82 -2.86 -3.95 2.04
CA LYS A 82 -2.60 -3.26 3.31
C LYS A 82 -1.18 -2.71 3.36
N ILE A 83 -1.04 -1.48 3.81
CA ILE A 83 0.22 -0.89 4.26
C ILE A 83 0.24 -0.96 5.78
N ILE A 84 1.30 -1.56 6.33
CA ILE A 84 1.50 -1.65 7.78
C ILE A 84 2.69 -0.77 8.13
N LEU A 85 2.41 0.33 8.83
CA LEU A 85 3.39 1.31 9.28
C LEU A 85 3.75 1.06 10.75
N LYS A 86 5.04 0.95 11.03
CA LYS A 86 5.60 0.83 12.37
C LYS A 86 6.46 2.07 12.65
N VAL A 87 5.99 2.88 13.59
CA VAL A 87 6.74 4.01 14.14
C VAL A 87 7.25 3.59 15.53
N PRO A 88 8.57 3.65 15.81
CA PRO A 88 9.11 3.30 17.12
C PRO A 88 8.49 4.15 18.24
N GLY A 89 8.07 3.53 19.34
CA GLY A 89 7.42 4.23 20.45
C GLY A 89 5.94 4.57 20.24
N HIS A 90 5.39 4.29 19.05
CA HIS A 90 3.98 4.53 18.71
C HIS A 90 3.24 3.23 18.40
N LYS A 91 1.92 3.31 18.35
CA LYS A 91 1.08 2.20 17.89
C LYS A 91 1.35 1.92 16.41
N THR A 92 1.23 0.65 16.00
CA THR A 92 1.25 0.29 14.58
C THR A 92 0.03 0.87 13.89
N ILE A 93 0.25 1.61 12.81
CA ILE A 93 -0.80 2.23 11.99
C ILE A 93 -0.95 1.40 10.72
N ARG A 94 -2.18 1.27 10.25
CA ARG A 94 -2.50 0.47 9.07
C ARG A 94 -3.32 1.30 8.12
N PHE A 95 -3.02 1.11 6.84
CA PHE A 95 -3.78 1.68 5.75
C PHE A 95 -4.27 0.58 4.83
N ARG A 96 -5.52 0.66 4.39
CA ARG A 96 -6.04 -0.13 3.29
C ARG A 96 -5.78 0.61 1.97
N ILE A 97 -5.22 -0.10 1.00
CA ILE A 97 -5.01 0.40 -0.35
C ILE A 97 -6.33 0.24 -1.11
N ILE A 98 -6.93 1.35 -1.51
CA ILE A 98 -8.14 1.36 -2.34
C ILE A 98 -7.75 1.40 -3.82
N SER A 99 -6.77 2.23 -4.15
CA SER A 99 -6.18 2.35 -5.47
C SER A 99 -4.71 2.77 -5.36
N GLU A 100 -4.01 2.96 -6.48
CA GLU A 100 -2.66 3.53 -6.43
C GLU A 100 -2.66 4.98 -5.89
N GLN A 101 -3.79 5.68 -6.06
CA GLN A 101 -3.99 7.10 -5.76
C GLN A 101 -4.65 7.33 -4.40
N GLU A 102 -5.16 6.29 -3.74
CA GLU A 102 -5.99 6.45 -2.54
C GLU A 102 -5.76 5.33 -1.54
N ILE A 103 -5.51 5.72 -0.29
CA ILE A 103 -5.35 4.83 0.86
C ILE A 103 -6.22 5.32 2.02
N HIS A 104 -6.79 4.38 2.79
CA HIS A 104 -7.63 4.68 3.95
C HIS A 104 -6.93 4.20 5.22
N ALA A 105 -6.76 5.09 6.20
CA ALA A 105 -6.25 4.71 7.51
C ALA A 105 -7.30 3.92 8.31
N ASP A 106 -6.84 2.98 9.16
CA ASP A 106 -7.73 2.28 10.10
C ASP A 106 -8.43 3.25 11.09
N SER A 107 -7.87 4.45 11.28
CA SER A 107 -8.44 5.54 12.09
C SER A 107 -9.54 6.35 11.39
N GLY A 108 -9.71 6.17 10.07
CA GLY A 108 -10.80 6.76 9.29
C GLY A 108 -10.37 7.83 8.27
N GLU A 109 -9.12 8.30 8.33
CA GLU A 109 -8.59 9.30 7.41
C GLU A 109 -8.43 8.73 5.99
N ILE A 110 -8.74 9.54 4.98
CA ILE A 110 -8.60 9.20 3.57
C ILE A 110 -7.46 10.03 2.99
N LEU A 111 -6.40 9.36 2.55
CA LEU A 111 -5.22 10.01 1.99
C LEU A 111 -5.11 9.75 0.50
N PHE A 112 -4.79 10.80 -0.24
CA PHE A 112 -4.62 10.79 -1.68
C PHE A 112 -3.16 10.95 -2.05
N LEU A 113 -2.74 10.28 -3.13
CA LEU A 113 -1.40 10.41 -3.68
C LEU A 113 -1.21 11.85 -4.18
N SER A 114 -0.17 12.50 -3.67
CA SER A 114 0.30 13.77 -4.19
C SER A 114 0.84 13.57 -5.59
N SER A 115 0.30 14.33 -6.54
CA SER A 115 0.93 14.53 -7.84
C SER A 115 2.31 15.15 -7.59
N ASN A 116 3.39 14.42 -7.86
CA ASN A 116 4.67 15.08 -8.06
C ASN A 116 4.55 15.82 -9.40
N GLU A 117 4.53 17.15 -9.36
CA GLU A 117 5.05 17.95 -10.49
C GLU A 117 6.57 17.75 -10.59
#